data_AF-A0A928T1T9-F1
#
_entry.id   AF-A0A928T1T9-F1
#
_cell.length_a   1.000
_cell.length_b   1.000
_cell.length_c   1.000
_cell.angle_alpha   90.00
_cell.angle_beta   90.00
_cell.angle_gamma   90.00
#
_symmetry.space_group_name_H-M   'P 1'
#
loop_
_entity.id
_entity.type
_entity.pdbx_description
1 polymer ?
#
loop_
_entity_poly.entity_id
_entity_poly.type
_entity_poly.pdbx_seq_one_letter_code
_entity_poly.pdbx_strand_id
1 'polypeptide(L)'
;MRILRGQEPWPSRASREPRSPRAEKPQAEGSIWSVLGVSPSVTEAELRTAYRKQALETHPDRGGDAAAFRRVVAAYAEARRRLRRPKRRKPS
;
A
#
# COMPACT_ATOMS: atom_id res chain seq x y z
N MET A 1 23.03 42.15 20.97
CA MET A 1 22.91 41.32 22.19
C MET A 1 22.74 39.85 21.80
N ARG A 2 23.50 38.95 22.47
CA ARG A 2 23.32 37.47 22.63
C ARG A 2 23.51 36.50 21.44
N ILE A 3 24.77 36.14 21.26
CA ILE A 3 25.42 34.83 21.02
C ILE A 3 24.59 33.54 21.35
N LEU A 4 24.69 32.50 20.50
CA LEU A 4 25.26 31.13 20.76
C LEU A 4 24.54 29.93 20.09
N ARG A 5 25.36 29.14 19.38
CA ARG A 5 25.35 27.67 19.17
C ARG A 5 24.38 27.02 18.17
N GLY A 6 24.96 26.31 17.20
CA GLY A 6 24.51 24.94 16.91
C GLY A 6 23.99 24.62 15.51
N GLN A 7 24.43 25.30 14.45
CA GLN A 7 24.19 24.78 13.09
C GLN A 7 25.13 23.60 12.86
N GLU A 8 24.68 22.42 13.27
CA GLU A 8 25.34 21.13 13.09
C GLU A 8 25.26 20.72 11.60
N PRO A 9 26.38 20.33 10.94
CA PRO A 9 26.38 19.97 9.52
C PRO A 9 26.62 18.47 9.32
N TRP A 10 25.71 17.72 8.67
CA TRP A 10 25.96 16.53 7.80
C TRP A 10 24.63 15.83 7.40
N PRO A 11 24.58 14.96 6.37
CA PRO A 11 23.78 15.24 5.17
C PRO A 11 22.86 14.06 4.78
N SER A 12 22.48 13.99 3.50
CA SER A 12 22.13 12.76 2.77
C SER A 12 20.65 12.35 2.71
N ARG A 13 20.10 12.61 1.51
CA ARG A 13 19.77 11.54 0.56
C ARG A 13 18.80 10.48 1.07
N ALA A 14 17.56 10.86 1.39
CA ALA A 14 16.39 10.04 1.11
C ALA A 14 15.10 10.79 1.48
N SER A 15 14.79 11.88 0.77
CA SER A 15 13.38 12.10 0.43
C SER A 15 12.99 11.03 -0.58
N ARG A 16 12.96 9.77 -0.11
CA ARG A 16 12.16 8.71 -0.72
C ARG A 16 10.75 8.94 -0.23
N GLU A 17 10.21 10.12 -0.53
CA GLU A 17 8.78 10.22 -0.74
C GLU A 17 8.51 9.25 -1.91
N PRO A 18 7.77 8.15 -1.73
CA PRO A 18 7.07 7.64 -2.87
C PRO A 18 6.04 8.72 -3.20
N ARG A 19 6.46 9.61 -4.10
CA ARG A 19 5.60 10.32 -5.03
C ARG A 19 4.55 9.31 -5.48
N SER A 20 3.38 9.36 -4.87
CA SER A 20 2.22 8.63 -5.33
C SER A 20 1.41 9.66 -6.09
N PRO A 21 1.74 9.93 -7.38
CA PRO A 21 0.87 10.76 -8.15
C PRO A 21 -0.36 9.90 -8.42
N ARG A 22 -1.52 10.39 -7.98
CA ARG A 22 -2.74 10.24 -8.79
C ARG A 22 -3.19 8.79 -9.00
N ALA A 23 -3.87 8.23 -8.00
CA ALA A 23 -4.76 7.09 -8.21
C ALA A 23 -6.22 7.49 -7.99
N GLU A 24 -6.60 8.65 -8.50
CA GLU A 24 -7.99 8.95 -8.82
C GLU A 24 -8.31 8.24 -10.13
N LYS A 25 -8.61 6.94 -10.06
CA LYS A 25 -9.35 6.23 -11.12
C LYS A 25 -10.34 5.28 -10.44
N PRO A 26 -11.63 5.31 -10.83
CA PRO A 26 -12.63 4.41 -10.29
C PRO A 26 -12.15 2.99 -10.57
N GLN A 27 -11.80 2.29 -9.50
CA GLN A 27 -11.38 0.89 -9.57
C GLN A 27 -12.56 0.12 -10.16
N ALA A 28 -12.30 -0.77 -11.12
CA ALA A 28 -13.30 -1.65 -11.67
C ALA A 28 -14.05 -2.35 -10.53
N GLU A 29 -15.36 -2.07 -10.45
CA GLU A 29 -16.27 -2.58 -9.42
C GLU A 29 -16.15 -4.11 -9.37
N GLY A 30 -15.57 -4.64 -8.27
CA GLY A 30 -15.29 -6.07 -8.11
C GLY A 30 -13.83 -6.53 -8.28
N SER A 31 -12.88 -5.62 -8.51
CA SER A 31 -11.45 -6.00 -8.52
C SER A 31 -10.87 -6.26 -7.12
N ILE A 32 -9.99 -7.26 -7.04
CA ILE A 32 -9.16 -7.61 -5.87
C ILE A 32 -8.47 -6.39 -5.23
N TRP A 33 -8.06 -5.45 -6.08
CA TRP A 33 -7.43 -4.18 -5.71
C TRP A 33 -8.39 -3.27 -4.94
N SER A 34 -9.67 -3.25 -5.33
CA SER A 34 -10.73 -2.50 -4.65
C SER A 34 -11.05 -3.10 -3.29
N VAL A 35 -11.05 -4.44 -3.16
CA VAL A 35 -11.24 -5.13 -1.87
C VAL A 35 -10.15 -4.77 -0.86
N LEU A 36 -8.94 -4.49 -1.35
CA LEU A 36 -7.79 -4.06 -0.54
C LEU A 36 -7.63 -2.54 -0.47
N GLY A 37 -8.45 -1.76 -1.19
CA GLY A 37 -8.32 -0.30 -1.26
C GLY A 37 -6.99 0.18 -1.84
N VAL A 38 -6.36 -0.61 -2.71
CA VAL A 38 -5.02 -0.33 -3.27
C VAL A 38 -5.02 -0.26 -4.79
N SER A 39 -4.00 0.38 -5.36
CA SER A 39 -3.79 0.43 -6.81
C SER A 39 -3.20 -0.90 -7.34
N PRO A 40 -3.49 -1.31 -8.59
CA PRO A 40 -2.83 -2.44 -9.24
C PRO A 40 -1.32 -2.27 -9.44
N SER A 41 -0.79 -1.05 -9.27
CA SER A 41 0.65 -0.75 -9.35
C SER A 41 1.32 -0.61 -7.97
N VAL A 42 0.67 -1.00 -6.86
CA VAL A 42 1.28 -0.89 -5.52
C VAL A 42 2.49 -1.81 -5.35
N THR A 43 3.38 -1.43 -4.44
CA THR A 43 4.50 -2.28 -4.03
C THR A 43 4.09 -3.32 -2.99
N GLU A 44 4.88 -4.37 -2.78
CA GLU A 44 4.59 -5.38 -1.74
C GLU A 44 4.52 -4.76 -0.33
N ALA A 45 5.33 -3.72 -0.06
CA ALA A 45 5.31 -2.98 1.19
C ALA A 45 3.98 -2.24 1.42
N GLU A 46 3.44 -1.60 0.38
CA GLU A 46 2.14 -0.93 0.42
C GLU A 46 0.99 -1.93 0.53
N LEU A 47 1.05 -3.03 -0.25
CA LEU A 47 0.07 -4.11 -0.21
C LEU A 47 -0.06 -4.69 1.22
N ARG A 48 1.07 -4.96 1.89
CA ARG A 48 1.09 -5.41 3.29
C ARG A 48 0.51 -4.38 4.26
N THR A 49 0.71 -3.10 3.99
CA THR A 49 0.22 -2.03 4.87
C THR A 49 -1.28 -1.87 4.74
N ALA A 50 -1.81 -1.91 3.52
CA ALA A 50 -3.25 -1.91 3.28
C ALA A 50 -3.93 -3.15 3.86
N TYR A 51 -3.36 -4.34 3.64
CA TYR A 51 -3.86 -5.57 4.26
C TYR A 51 -3.97 -5.46 5.77
N ARG A 52 -2.94 -4.93 6.45
CA ARG A 52 -2.99 -4.74 7.91
C ARG A 52 -4.09 -3.77 8.35
N LYS A 53 -4.32 -2.68 7.60
CA LYS A 53 -5.41 -1.74 7.89
C LYS A 53 -6.78 -2.42 7.75
N GLN A 54 -7.05 -3.03 6.59
CA GLN A 54 -8.31 -3.74 6.36
C GLN A 54 -8.52 -4.90 7.34
N ALA A 55 -7.46 -5.64 7.67
CA ALA A 55 -7.51 -6.75 8.63
C ALA A 55 -7.93 -6.28 10.02
N LEU A 56 -7.43 -5.11 10.46
CA LEU A 56 -7.81 -4.52 11.74
C LEU A 56 -9.26 -4.02 11.74
N GLU A 57 -9.73 -3.47 10.62
CA GLU A 57 -11.11 -2.98 10.47
C GLU A 57 -12.14 -4.12 10.35
N THR A 58 -11.77 -5.21 9.68
CA THR A 58 -12.65 -6.37 9.45
C THR A 58 -12.48 -7.48 10.51
N HIS A 59 -11.65 -7.27 11.54
CA HIS A 59 -11.30 -8.32 12.50
C HIS A 59 -12.52 -8.78 13.33
N PRO A 60 -12.82 -10.10 13.39
CA PRO A 60 -13.97 -10.60 14.13
C PRO A 60 -13.90 -10.30 15.64
N ASP A 61 -12.71 -10.35 16.26
CA ASP A 61 -12.54 -9.98 17.68
C ASP A 61 -12.92 -8.52 18.02
N ARG A 62 -13.00 -7.63 17.02
CA ARG A 62 -13.45 -6.24 17.21
C ARG A 62 -14.88 -6.00 16.76
N GLY A 63 -15.65 -7.07 16.54
CA GLY A 63 -17.02 -7.01 16.02
C GLY A 63 -17.09 -6.92 14.49
N GLY A 64 -15.99 -7.23 13.79
CA GLY A 64 -15.96 -7.34 12.34
C GLY A 64 -16.52 -8.67 11.83
N ASP A 65 -16.59 -8.81 10.51
CA ASP A 65 -17.13 -10.00 9.87
C ASP A 65 -16.02 -10.95 9.36
N ALA A 66 -16.09 -12.22 9.78
CA ALA A 66 -15.14 -13.22 9.36
C ALA A 66 -15.18 -13.49 7.84
N ALA A 67 -16.33 -13.30 7.17
CA ALA A 67 -16.40 -13.45 5.72
C ALA A 67 -15.72 -12.28 5.00
N ALA A 68 -15.86 -11.05 5.48
CA ALA A 68 -15.14 -9.88 5.01
C ALA A 68 -13.62 -10.05 5.18
N PHE A 69 -13.18 -10.50 6.35
CA PHE A 69 -11.76 -10.80 6.60
C PHE A 69 -11.22 -11.85 5.60
N ARG A 70 -11.96 -12.94 5.38
CA ARG A 70 -11.58 -13.96 4.37
C ARG A 70 -11.45 -13.37 2.97
N ARG A 71 -12.34 -12.45 2.57
CA ARG A 71 -12.24 -11.76 1.26
C ARG A 71 -10.97 -10.92 1.16
N VAL A 72 -10.63 -10.19 2.22
CA VAL A 72 -9.38 -9.39 2.31
C VAL A 72 -8.15 -10.30 2.20
N VAL A 73 -8.12 -11.42 2.91
CA VAL A 73 -7.00 -12.39 2.86
C VAL A 73 -6.86 -13.00 1.47
N ALA A 74 -7.96 -13.46 0.87
CA ALA A 74 -7.97 -14.02 -0.48
C ALA A 74 -7.50 -12.99 -1.52
N ALA A 75 -7.97 -11.76 -1.38
CA ALA A 75 -7.56 -10.66 -2.23
C ALA A 75 -6.05 -10.36 -2.11
N TYR A 76 -5.52 -10.32 -0.88
CA TYR A 76 -4.10 -10.09 -0.63
C TYR A 76 -3.21 -11.17 -1.26
N ALA A 77 -3.58 -12.44 -1.12
CA ALA A 77 -2.84 -13.55 -1.70
C ALA A 77 -2.76 -13.47 -3.23
N GLU A 78 -3.87 -13.15 -3.88
CA GLU A 78 -3.93 -12.98 -5.34
C GLU A 78 -3.20 -11.73 -5.81
N ALA A 79 -3.35 -10.60 -5.11
CA ALA A 79 -2.62 -9.37 -5.40
C ALA A 79 -1.10 -9.59 -5.31
N ARG A 80 -0.63 -10.27 -4.27
CA ARG A 80 0.80 -10.60 -4.10
C ARG A 80 1.31 -11.50 -5.23
N ARG A 81 0.51 -12.48 -5.67
CA ARG A 81 0.84 -13.33 -6.83
C ARG A 81 0.97 -12.49 -8.11
N ARG A 82 0.07 -11.53 -8.33
CA ARG A 82 0.10 -10.61 -9.48
C ARG A 82 1.30 -9.66 -9.44
N LEU A 83 1.68 -9.15 -8.27
CA LEU A 83 2.86 -8.29 -8.11
C LEU A 83 4.19 -9.02 -8.38
N ARG A 84 4.27 -10.31 -8.00
CA ARG A 84 5.45 -11.14 -8.29
C ARG A 84 5.61 -11.46 -9.78
N ARG A 85 4.55 -11.36 -10.59
CA ARG A 85 4.66 -11.51 -12.04
C ARG A 85 5.35 -10.26 -12.62
N PRO A 86 6.54 -10.38 -13.22
CA PRO A 86 7.13 -9.25 -13.93
C PRO A 86 6.17 -8.84 -15.05
N LYS A 87 5.76 -7.58 -15.04
CA LYS A 87 4.95 -6.98 -16.10
C LYS A 87 5.82 -7.05 -17.36
N ARG A 88 5.57 -8.03 -18.24
CA ARG A 88 6.25 -8.17 -19.53
C ARG A 88 6.19 -6.80 -20.20
N ARG A 89 7.32 -6.10 -20.26
CA ARG A 89 7.46 -4.86 -21.01
C ARG A 89 7.22 -5.25 -22.47
N LYS A 90 6.14 -4.75 -23.07
CA LYS A 90 5.90 -4.95 -24.50
C LYS A 90 7.06 -4.27 -25.24
N PRO A 91 7.77 -4.95 -26.16
CA PRO A 91 8.67 -4.25 -27.08
C PRO A 91 7.79 -3.34 -27.95
N SER A 92 8.24 -2.09 -28.08
CA SER A 92 7.66 -1.10 -29.00
C SER A 92 8.29 -1.22 -30.37
#